data_AF-A0A956YDR8-F1
#
_entry.id   AF-A0A956YDR8-F1
#
_cell.length_a   1.000
_cell.length_b   1.000
_cell.length_c   1.000
_cell.angle_alpha   90.00
_cell.angle_beta   90.00
_cell.angle_gamma   90.00
#
_symmetry.space_group_name_H-M   'P 1'
#
loop_
_entity.id
_entity.type
_entity.pdbx_description
1 polymer ?
#
loop_
_entity_poly.entity_id
_entity_poly.type
_entity_poly.pdbx_seq_one_letter_code
_entity_poly.pdbx_strand_id
1 'polypeptide(L)'
;VRTLEENGIGRPSTYAPTVAVIQDRDYVTKEDKRLVPTETGKVVSKLLVDFFDEEMDYQFTAKLEDQLDEIAQGDVQWVPFMHDFYEPFVERLKNARTNMPKMKQEELVGRTCPTCGDGDLVIKYGRWGKFIGCSNYPECRHTEQYQELIGVACPVCGEEHGGEVVELKTRRGRTFYGCTRYPECEYRSWNKPGTEDDQETSDEQSLQEEAS
;
A
#
# COMPACT_ATOMS: atom_id res chain seq x y z
N VAL A 1 -8.60 15.38 2.89
CA VAL A 1 -8.92 16.07 4.17
C VAL A 1 -10.16 16.93 4.02
N ARG A 2 -10.18 17.96 3.16
CA ARG A 2 -11.37 18.82 2.97
C ARG A 2 -12.68 18.03 2.78
N THR A 3 -12.69 16.99 1.95
CA THR A 3 -13.88 16.15 1.76
C THR A 3 -14.32 15.39 3.02
N LEU A 4 -13.41 14.98 3.90
CA LEU A 4 -13.78 14.34 5.17
C LEU A 4 -14.47 15.35 6.09
N GLU A 5 -13.92 16.56 6.18
CA GLU A 5 -14.49 17.67 6.94
C GLU A 5 -15.86 18.09 6.42
N GLU A 6 -16.03 18.23 5.10
CA GLU A 6 -17.31 18.53 4.45
C GLU A 6 -18.39 17.48 4.74
N ASN A 7 -18.02 16.22 4.97
CA ASN A 7 -18.94 15.13 5.32
C ASN A 7 -19.07 14.90 6.83
N GLY A 8 -18.39 15.69 7.68
CA GLY A 8 -18.39 15.50 9.14
C GLY A 8 -17.65 14.26 9.62
N ILE A 9 -16.84 13.63 8.76
CA ILE A 9 -16.11 12.39 9.06
C ILE A 9 -14.76 12.73 9.69
N GLY A 10 -14.54 12.31 10.93
CA GLY A 10 -13.30 12.55 11.67
C GLY A 10 -13.20 13.94 12.29
N ARG A 11 -12.04 14.21 12.89
CA ARG A 11 -11.72 15.43 13.66
C ARG A 11 -10.29 15.90 13.33
N PRO A 12 -9.90 17.14 13.68
CA PRO A 12 -8.53 17.63 13.45
C PRO A 12 -7.43 16.70 14.00
N SER A 13 -7.73 15.99 15.09
CA SER A 13 -6.85 14.99 15.70
C SER A 13 -6.72 13.68 14.91
N THR A 14 -7.66 13.37 14.01
CA THR A 14 -7.73 12.06 13.33
C THR A 14 -7.44 12.13 11.82
N TYR A 15 -7.48 13.29 11.18
CA TYR A 15 -7.24 13.40 9.73
C TYR A 15 -5.87 12.87 9.28
N ALA A 16 -4.78 13.37 9.88
CA ALA A 16 -3.44 12.94 9.51
C ALA A 16 -3.18 11.46 9.85
N PRO A 17 -3.56 10.96 11.05
CA PRO A 17 -3.49 9.53 11.36
C PRO A 17 -4.28 8.64 10.38
N THR A 18 -5.49 9.03 10.00
CA THR A 18 -6.31 8.25 9.06
C THR A 18 -5.61 8.13 7.70
N VAL A 19 -5.11 9.25 7.17
CA VAL A 19 -4.37 9.27 5.89
C VAL A 19 -3.08 8.45 5.98
N ALA A 20 -2.38 8.48 7.12
CA ALA A 20 -1.20 7.65 7.32
C ALA A 20 -1.55 6.16 7.33
N VAL A 21 -2.57 5.75 8.08
CA VAL A 21 -2.97 4.33 8.21
C VAL A 21 -3.40 3.71 6.88
N ILE A 22 -4.15 4.43 6.06
CA ILE A 22 -4.60 3.88 4.75
C ILE A 22 -3.45 3.74 3.74
N GLN A 23 -2.39 4.56 3.88
CA GLN A 23 -1.16 4.42 3.10
C GLN A 23 -0.27 3.30 3.65
N ASP A 24 -0.05 3.26 4.97
CA ASP A 24 0.78 2.24 5.64
C ASP A 24 0.25 0.82 5.44
N ARG A 25 -1.07 0.68 5.27
CA ARG A 25 -1.75 -0.60 4.97
C ARG A 25 -1.93 -0.87 3.48
N ASP A 26 -1.37 -0.04 2.60
CA ASP A 26 -1.38 -0.23 1.16
C ASP A 26 -2.80 -0.32 0.56
N TYR A 27 -3.77 0.38 1.17
CA TYR A 27 -5.11 0.57 0.59
C TYR A 27 -5.11 1.68 -0.46
N VAL A 28 -4.19 2.64 -0.33
CA VAL A 28 -3.96 3.71 -1.29
C VAL A 28 -2.46 3.94 -1.47
N THR A 29 -2.05 4.30 -2.68
CA THR A 29 -0.71 4.77 -3.03
C THR A 29 -0.74 6.27 -3.30
N LYS A 30 0.45 6.89 -3.35
CA LYS A 30 0.61 8.30 -3.68
C LYS A 30 1.31 8.45 -5.03
N GLU A 31 0.59 8.97 -6.02
CA GLU A 31 1.07 9.24 -7.38
C GLU A 31 0.83 10.71 -7.68
N ASP A 32 1.86 11.46 -8.09
CA ASP A 32 1.77 12.91 -8.41
C ASP A 32 1.04 13.75 -7.35
N LYS A 33 1.34 13.48 -6.07
CA LYS A 33 0.71 14.10 -4.90
C LYS A 33 -0.79 13.81 -4.74
N ARG A 34 -1.35 12.84 -5.48
CA ARG A 34 -2.72 12.36 -5.38
C ARG A 34 -2.76 10.98 -4.73
N LEU A 35 -3.86 10.69 -4.02
CA LEU A 35 -4.10 9.35 -3.48
C LEU A 35 -4.83 8.53 -4.54
N VAL A 36 -4.28 7.36 -4.87
CA VAL A 36 -4.84 6.41 -5.84
C VAL A 36 -5.17 5.11 -5.11
N PRO A 37 -6.38 4.56 -5.25
CA PRO A 37 -6.75 3.31 -4.58
C PRO A 37 -6.04 2.12 -5.22
N THR A 38 -5.44 1.27 -4.38
CA THR A 38 -4.85 0.00 -4.82
C THR A 38 -5.95 -1.02 -5.11
N GLU A 39 -5.61 -2.12 -5.78
CA GLU A 39 -6.56 -3.23 -5.97
C GLU A 39 -7.01 -3.82 -4.63
N THR A 40 -6.11 -3.90 -3.64
CA THR A 40 -6.45 -4.28 -2.26
C THR A 40 -7.49 -3.32 -1.67
N GLY A 41 -7.25 -2.01 -1.78
CA GLY A 41 -8.16 -0.98 -1.28
C GLY A 41 -9.54 -1.08 -1.90
N LYS A 42 -9.62 -1.27 -3.23
CA LYS A 42 -10.91 -1.44 -3.94
C LYS A 42 -11.65 -2.69 -3.49
N VAL A 43 -10.96 -3.83 -3.40
CA VAL A 43 -11.57 -5.11 -2.99
C VAL A 43 -12.08 -5.01 -1.54
N VAL A 44 -11.25 -4.52 -0.62
CA VAL A 44 -11.64 -4.38 0.78
C VAL A 44 -12.79 -3.40 0.94
N SER A 45 -12.72 -2.24 0.30
CA SER A 45 -13.80 -1.24 0.34
C SER A 45 -15.11 -1.82 -0.18
N LYS A 46 -15.08 -2.56 -1.30
CA LYS A 46 -16.27 -3.24 -1.82
C LYS A 46 -16.85 -4.25 -0.82
N LEU A 47 -16.02 -5.11 -0.26
CA LEU A 47 -16.48 -6.11 0.72
C LEU A 47 -17.05 -5.46 1.98
N LEU A 48 -16.48 -4.34 2.44
CA LEU A 48 -17.01 -3.62 3.58
C LEU A 48 -18.37 -3.00 3.26
N VAL A 49 -18.54 -2.36 2.10
CA VAL A 49 -19.83 -1.79 1.69
C VAL A 49 -20.90 -2.87 1.49
N ASP A 50 -20.53 -4.03 0.94
CA ASP A 50 -21.48 -5.12 0.68
C ASP A 50 -22.00 -5.80 1.97
N PHE A 51 -21.25 -5.75 3.08
CA PHE A 51 -21.56 -6.48 4.32
C PHE A 51 -21.79 -5.60 5.56
N PHE A 52 -21.36 -4.34 5.51
CA PHE A 52 -21.43 -3.35 6.58
C PHE A 52 -21.90 -2.02 5.99
N ASP A 53 -22.99 -2.06 5.21
CA ASP A 53 -23.55 -0.91 4.49
C ASP A 53 -23.88 0.26 5.42
N GLU A 54 -24.49 -0.03 6.58
CA GLU A 54 -24.80 0.97 7.60
C GLU A 54 -23.53 1.62 8.16
N GLU A 55 -22.51 0.84 8.54
CA GLU A 55 -21.27 1.39 9.10
C GLU A 55 -20.42 2.14 8.06
N MET A 56 -20.51 1.75 6.79
CA MET A 56 -19.77 2.40 5.69
C MET A 56 -20.48 3.65 5.15
N ASP A 57 -21.68 3.95 5.62
CA ASP A 57 -22.38 5.18 5.28
C ASP A 57 -21.69 6.41 5.91
N TYR A 58 -21.65 7.49 5.12
CA TYR A 58 -20.99 8.73 5.54
C TYR A 58 -21.74 9.41 6.69
N GLN A 59 -23.07 9.40 6.67
CA GLN A 59 -23.88 10.02 7.72
C GLN A 59 -23.83 9.21 9.01
N PHE A 60 -23.77 7.88 8.92
CA PHE A 60 -23.52 7.03 10.08
C PHE A 60 -22.21 7.41 10.78
N THR A 61 -21.12 7.51 10.01
CA THR A 61 -19.80 7.83 10.56
C THR A 61 -19.77 9.24 11.16
N ALA A 62 -20.38 10.23 10.49
CA ALA A 62 -20.46 11.59 11.02
C ALA A 62 -21.25 11.65 12.33
N LYS A 63 -22.42 11.00 12.37
CA LYS A 63 -23.25 10.93 13.57
C LYS A 63 -22.53 10.25 14.74
N LEU A 64 -21.77 9.19 14.46
CA LEU A 64 -20.95 8.52 15.47
C LEU A 64 -19.95 9.48 16.12
N GLU A 65 -19.27 10.30 15.33
CA GLU A 65 -18.33 11.30 15.85
C GLU A 65 -19.04 12.34 16.75
N ASP A 66 -20.23 12.79 16.36
CA ASP A 66 -21.03 13.72 17.17
C ASP A 66 -21.47 13.08 18.50
N GLN A 67 -21.87 11.81 18.48
CA GLN A 67 -22.22 11.06 19.70
C GLN A 67 -21.01 10.85 20.62
N LEU A 68 -19.81 10.67 20.06
CA LEU A 68 -18.58 10.60 20.85
C LEU A 68 -18.26 11.96 21.50
N ASP A 69 -18.55 13.07 20.83
CA ASP A 69 -18.42 14.42 21.40
C ASP A 69 -19.43 14.67 22.53
N GLU A 70 -20.67 14.19 22.42
CA GLU A 70 -21.68 14.22 23.49
C GLU A 70 -21.22 13.41 24.71
N ILE A 71 -20.62 12.24 24.49
CA ILE A 71 -20.02 11.43 25.57
C ILE A 71 -18.88 12.19 26.25
N ALA A 72 -18.01 12.85 25.48
CA ALA A 72 -16.89 13.62 26.02
C ALA A 72 -17.35 14.81 26.86
N GLN A 73 -18.50 15.41 26.51
CA GLN A 73 -19.15 16.50 27.28
C GLN A 73 -19.90 15.99 28.52
N GLY A 74 -20.21 14.70 28.57
CA GLY A 74 -20.95 14.05 29.66
C GLY A 74 -22.46 14.02 29.46
N ASP A 75 -22.95 14.39 28.28
CA ASP A 75 -24.38 14.42 27.93
C ASP A 75 -24.91 13.00 27.65
N VAL A 76 -24.04 12.08 27.23
CA VAL A 76 -24.36 10.68 26.96
C VAL A 76 -23.47 9.75 27.78
N GLN A 77 -24.06 8.69 28.34
CA GLN A 77 -23.33 7.64 29.04
C GLN A 77 -22.67 6.69 28.04
N TRP A 78 -21.35 6.51 28.13
CA TRP A 78 -20.59 5.72 27.15
C TRP A 78 -20.93 4.22 27.18
N VAL A 79 -21.26 3.64 28.34
CA VAL A 79 -21.56 2.19 28.44
C VAL A 79 -22.84 1.80 27.70
N PRO A 80 -24.00 2.46 27.94
CA PRO A 80 -25.21 2.23 27.15
C PRO A 80 -24.98 2.46 25.65
N PHE A 81 -24.29 3.55 25.30
CA PHE A 81 -23.96 3.84 23.91
C PHE A 81 -23.17 2.70 23.23
N MET A 82 -22.13 2.19 23.88
CA MET A 82 -21.35 1.07 23.35
C MET A 82 -22.17 -0.20 23.19
N HIS A 83 -23.12 -0.44 24.09
CA HIS A 83 -24.04 -1.58 23.98
C HIS A 83 -24.94 -1.45 22.75
N ASP A 84 -25.56 -0.28 22.57
CA ASP A 84 -26.46 0.01 21.46
C ASP A 84 -25.75 -0.06 20.09
N PHE A 85 -24.48 0.34 20.03
CA PHE A 85 -23.65 0.17 18.82
C PHE A 85 -23.26 -1.30 18.59
N TYR A 86 -22.81 -2.00 19.63
CA TYR A 86 -22.14 -3.28 19.47
C TYR A 86 -23.10 -4.44 19.19
N GLU A 87 -24.30 -4.43 19.77
CA GLU A 87 -25.30 -5.48 19.54
C GLU A 87 -25.65 -5.69 18.05
N PRO A 88 -26.07 -4.68 17.28
CA PRO A 88 -26.35 -4.85 15.86
C PRO A 88 -25.10 -5.17 15.05
N PHE A 89 -23.96 -4.56 15.40
CA PHE A 89 -22.67 -4.82 14.74
C PHE A 89 -22.26 -6.29 14.83
N VAL A 90 -22.46 -6.95 15.98
CA VAL A 90 -22.10 -8.36 16.16
C VAL A 90 -22.90 -9.29 15.26
N GLU A 91 -24.18 -9.01 15.03
CA GLU A 91 -24.99 -9.81 14.11
C GLU A 91 -24.52 -9.66 12.66
N ARG A 92 -24.19 -8.43 12.23
CA ARG A 92 -23.55 -8.19 10.93
C ARG A 92 -22.19 -8.88 10.82
N LEU A 93 -21.39 -8.85 11.88
CA LEU A 93 -20.10 -9.54 11.92
C LEU A 93 -20.24 -11.06 11.80
N LYS A 94 -21.26 -11.67 12.43
CA LYS A 94 -21.57 -13.10 12.29
C LYS A 94 -21.98 -13.45 10.85
N ASN A 95 -22.81 -12.61 10.23
CA ASN A 95 -23.19 -12.75 8.83
C ASN A 95 -21.96 -12.68 7.91
N ALA A 96 -21.15 -11.62 8.05
CA ALA A 96 -19.92 -11.44 7.29
C ALA A 96 -18.95 -12.63 7.44
N ARG A 97 -18.72 -13.13 8.66
CA ARG A 97 -17.85 -14.30 8.88
C ARG A 97 -18.31 -15.56 8.12
N THR A 98 -19.61 -15.69 7.90
CA THR A 98 -20.20 -16.88 7.28
C THR A 98 -20.27 -16.72 5.77
N ASN A 99 -20.68 -15.54 5.29
CA ASN A 99 -21.09 -15.32 3.91
C ASN A 99 -20.11 -14.46 3.10
N MET A 100 -19.16 -13.77 3.75
CA MET A 100 -18.16 -12.97 3.04
C MET A 100 -17.18 -13.90 2.30
N PRO A 101 -16.99 -13.70 0.99
CA PRO A 101 -16.08 -14.52 0.21
C PRO A 101 -14.66 -14.39 0.74
N LYS A 102 -14.00 -15.54 0.93
CA LYS A 102 -12.57 -15.58 1.25
C LYS A 102 -11.79 -15.22 -0.02
N MET A 103 -11.47 -13.93 -0.16
CA MET A 103 -10.61 -13.46 -1.25
C MET A 103 -9.15 -13.83 -0.93
N LYS A 104 -8.61 -14.82 -1.64
CA LYS A 104 -7.15 -14.93 -1.81
C LYS A 104 -6.77 -13.89 -2.84
N GLN A 105 -6.28 -12.74 -2.38
CA GLN A 105 -5.69 -11.77 -3.28
C GLN A 105 -4.31 -12.26 -3.70
N GLU A 106 -4.29 -13.19 -4.66
CA GLU A 106 -3.09 -13.66 -5.33
C GLU A 106 -2.95 -12.80 -6.60
N GLU A 107 -2.19 -11.71 -6.49
CA GLU A 107 -1.91 -10.85 -7.63
C GLU A 107 -0.91 -11.58 -8.54
N LEU A 108 -1.32 -11.92 -9.77
CA LEU A 108 -0.49 -12.69 -10.69
C LEU A 108 0.68 -11.84 -11.16
N VAL A 109 1.90 -12.39 -11.05
CA VAL A 109 3.13 -11.75 -11.57
C VAL A 109 3.21 -11.86 -13.10
N GLY A 110 2.40 -12.74 -13.72
CA GLY A 110 2.37 -12.93 -15.17
C GLY A 110 3.50 -13.82 -15.71
N ARG A 111 4.24 -14.52 -14.84
CA ARG A 111 5.24 -15.53 -15.23
C ARG A 111 5.04 -16.84 -14.48
N THR A 112 5.42 -17.94 -15.14
CA THR A 112 5.34 -19.28 -14.58
C THR A 112 6.49 -19.54 -13.60
N CYS A 113 6.25 -20.40 -12.61
CA CYS A 113 7.20 -20.75 -11.59
C CYS A 113 8.40 -21.50 -12.20
N PRO A 114 9.64 -21.00 -12.02
CA PRO A 114 10.82 -21.64 -12.59
C PRO A 114 11.15 -23.00 -11.95
N THR A 115 10.59 -23.29 -10.76
CA THR A 115 10.87 -24.53 -10.04
C THR A 115 9.96 -25.69 -10.46
N CYS A 116 8.67 -25.45 -10.64
CA CYS A 116 7.72 -26.51 -11.00
C CYS A 116 7.24 -26.46 -12.45
N GLY A 117 7.45 -25.36 -13.17
CA GLY A 117 7.04 -25.21 -14.57
C GLY A 117 5.53 -25.07 -14.81
N ASP A 118 4.70 -25.51 -13.87
CA ASP A 118 3.23 -25.55 -14.03
C ASP A 118 2.47 -24.53 -13.18
N GLY A 119 3.08 -24.03 -12.10
CA GLY A 119 2.41 -23.08 -11.19
C GLY A 119 2.66 -21.64 -11.57
N ASP A 120 1.65 -20.78 -11.52
CA ASP A 120 1.84 -19.34 -11.69
C ASP A 120 2.54 -18.70 -10.49
N LEU A 121 3.35 -17.69 -10.75
CA LEU A 121 3.87 -16.84 -9.69
C LEU A 121 2.85 -15.77 -9.29
N VAL A 122 2.60 -15.68 -8.00
CA VAL A 122 1.65 -14.74 -7.41
C VAL A 122 2.31 -13.94 -6.28
N ILE A 123 1.88 -12.71 -6.08
CA ILE A 123 2.31 -11.88 -4.95
C ILE A 123 1.52 -12.33 -3.72
N LYS A 124 2.25 -12.63 -2.65
CA LYS A 124 1.76 -13.07 -1.35
C LYS A 124 2.28 -12.12 -0.27
N TYR A 125 1.56 -12.06 0.85
CA TYR A 125 1.90 -11.20 1.99
C TYR A 125 2.40 -12.06 3.16
N GLY A 126 3.59 -11.75 3.67
CA GLY A 126 4.19 -12.42 4.83
C GLY A 126 4.55 -11.44 5.94
N ARG A 127 5.12 -11.95 7.04
CA ARG A 127 5.53 -11.11 8.19
C ARG A 127 6.53 -10.00 7.85
N TRP A 128 7.23 -10.15 6.72
CA TRP A 128 8.30 -9.24 6.26
C TRP A 128 7.88 -8.38 5.05
N GLY A 129 6.59 -8.36 4.71
CA GLY A 129 6.07 -7.66 3.54
C GLY A 129 5.70 -8.58 2.38
N LYS A 130 5.56 -7.99 1.19
CA LYS A 130 5.20 -8.69 -0.05
C LYS A 130 6.34 -9.61 -0.50
N PHE A 131 5.99 -10.77 -1.01
CA PHE A 131 6.92 -11.72 -1.63
C PHE A 131 6.23 -12.42 -2.80
N ILE A 132 6.99 -12.89 -3.77
CA ILE A 132 6.46 -13.69 -4.86
C ILE A 132 6.50 -15.15 -4.42
N GLY A 133 5.41 -15.90 -4.60
CA GLY A 133 5.36 -17.32 -4.30
C GLY A 133 4.62 -18.11 -5.38
N CYS A 134 4.92 -19.40 -5.50
CA CYS A 134 4.19 -20.28 -6.39
C CYS A 134 2.73 -20.44 -5.91
N SER A 135 1.78 -20.42 -6.85
CA SER A 135 0.35 -20.68 -6.61
C SER A 135 0.11 -22.11 -6.12
N ASN A 136 0.91 -23.08 -6.57
CA ASN A 136 0.82 -24.50 -6.21
C ASN A 136 1.39 -24.85 -4.80
N TYR A 137 1.55 -23.87 -3.90
CA TYR A 137 1.88 -24.16 -2.50
C TYR A 137 0.72 -24.95 -1.84
N PRO A 138 0.97 -26.04 -1.09
CA PRO A 138 2.24 -26.46 -0.48
C PRO A 138 3.14 -27.37 -1.33
N GLU A 139 2.67 -27.86 -2.47
CA GLU A 139 3.40 -28.80 -3.34
C GLU A 139 4.66 -28.15 -3.95
N CYS A 140 4.59 -26.86 -4.27
CA CYS A 140 5.74 -26.06 -4.67
C CYS A 140 6.01 -24.94 -3.64
N ARG A 141 7.21 -24.95 -3.05
CA ARG A 141 7.66 -23.99 -2.02
C ARG A 141 8.52 -22.84 -2.57
N HIS A 142 8.51 -22.64 -3.88
CA HIS A 142 9.28 -21.57 -4.51
C HIS A 142 8.81 -20.21 -4.01
N THR A 143 9.76 -19.38 -3.58
CA THR A 143 9.53 -18.00 -3.15
C THR A 143 10.66 -17.11 -3.64
N GLU A 144 10.32 -15.88 -3.98
CA GLU A 144 11.25 -14.84 -4.40
C GLU A 144 10.92 -13.53 -3.67
N GLN A 145 11.92 -12.67 -3.50
CA GLN A 145 11.67 -11.34 -2.95
C GLN A 145 10.87 -10.53 -3.97
N TYR A 146 9.81 -9.86 -3.50
CA TYR A 146 9.13 -8.87 -4.32
C TYR A 146 10.05 -7.66 -4.46
N GLN A 147 10.45 -7.33 -5.68
CA GLN A 147 11.23 -6.15 -5.99
C GLN A 147 10.29 -5.08 -6.56
N GLU A 148 10.23 -3.93 -5.92
CA GLU A 148 9.38 -2.83 -6.36
C GLU A 148 10.09 -2.10 -7.50
N LEU A 149 9.71 -2.45 -8.74
CA LEU A 149 10.21 -1.81 -9.94
C LEU A 149 9.73 -0.36 -9.96
N ILE A 150 10.64 0.59 -10.15
CA ILE A 150 10.28 2.01 -10.26
C ILE A 150 9.88 2.41 -11.69
N GLY A 151 9.88 1.47 -12.64
CA GLY A 151 9.54 1.70 -14.04
C GLY A 151 10.63 2.44 -14.84
N VAL A 152 11.86 2.49 -14.33
CA VAL A 152 12.99 3.18 -14.96
C VAL A 152 14.04 2.16 -15.38
N ALA A 153 14.49 2.25 -16.64
CA ALA A 153 15.58 1.42 -17.15
C ALA A 153 16.89 1.74 -16.41
N CYS A 154 17.70 0.71 -16.16
CA CYS A 154 18.99 0.88 -15.50
C CYS A 154 19.90 1.78 -16.34
N PRO A 155 20.48 2.87 -15.80
CA PRO A 155 21.38 3.75 -16.56
C PRO A 155 22.64 3.07 -17.08
N VAL A 156 23.01 1.93 -16.51
CA VAL A 156 24.24 1.21 -16.86
C VAL A 156 24.00 0.08 -17.85
N CYS A 157 22.87 -0.64 -17.75
CA CYS A 157 22.64 -1.83 -18.57
C CYS A 157 21.21 -1.96 -19.12
N GLY A 158 20.39 -0.92 -18.97
CA GLY A 158 19.01 -0.91 -19.41
C GLY A 158 18.89 -1.11 -20.92
N GLU A 159 19.71 -0.41 -21.71
CA GLU A 159 19.66 -0.49 -23.17
C GLU A 159 20.24 -1.80 -23.72
N GLU A 160 21.39 -2.24 -23.21
CA GLU A 160 22.10 -3.40 -23.78
C GLU A 160 21.59 -4.74 -23.23
N HIS A 161 21.04 -4.75 -22.02
CA HIS A 161 20.73 -5.99 -21.30
C HIS A 161 19.37 -5.99 -20.61
N GLY A 162 18.54 -4.97 -20.84
CA GLY A 162 17.18 -4.90 -20.28
C GLY A 162 17.15 -4.80 -18.76
N GLY A 163 18.20 -4.27 -18.13
CA GLY A 163 18.19 -4.04 -16.69
C GLY A 163 17.18 -2.97 -16.31
N GLU A 164 16.41 -3.20 -15.25
CA GLU A 164 15.48 -2.22 -14.69
C GLU A 164 15.95 -1.81 -13.29
N VAL A 165 15.47 -0.67 -12.80
CA VAL A 165 15.79 -0.17 -11.46
C VAL A 165 14.70 -0.60 -10.47
N VAL A 166 15.14 -1.09 -9.32
CA VAL A 166 14.31 -1.51 -8.19
C VAL A 166 14.60 -0.67 -6.96
N GLU A 167 13.57 -0.41 -6.16
CA GLU A 167 13.70 0.20 -4.84
C GLU A 167 14.05 -0.87 -3.79
N LEU A 168 15.10 -0.63 -3.00
CA LEU A 168 15.64 -1.53 -1.99
C LEU A 168 15.83 -0.81 -0.66
N LYS A 169 15.79 -1.55 0.46
CA LYS A 169 16.04 -1.01 1.80
C LYS A 169 17.25 -1.66 2.46
N THR A 170 18.11 -0.85 3.06
CA THR A 170 19.23 -1.33 3.88
C THR A 170 18.74 -1.96 5.18
N ARG A 171 19.61 -2.72 5.88
CA ARG A 171 19.32 -3.23 7.24
C ARG A 171 18.92 -2.16 8.26
N ARG A 172 19.30 -0.90 8.02
CA ARG A 172 18.96 0.26 8.88
C ARG A 172 17.74 1.03 8.37
N GLY A 173 17.04 0.52 7.36
CA GLY A 173 15.80 1.09 6.82
C GLY A 173 15.98 2.21 5.79
N ARG A 174 17.21 2.63 5.48
CA ARG A 174 17.47 3.63 4.43
C ARG A 174 17.20 3.04 3.04
N THR A 175 16.41 3.72 2.23
CA THR A 175 16.12 3.36 0.84
C THR A 175 17.31 3.64 -0.08
N PHE A 176 17.53 2.77 -1.05
CA PHE A 176 18.46 2.94 -2.16
C PHE A 176 17.91 2.23 -3.41
N TYR A 177 18.41 2.60 -4.57
CA TYR A 177 17.99 2.08 -5.86
C TYR A 177 19.07 1.18 -6.43
N GLY A 178 18.72 0.03 -6.99
CA GLY A 178 19.66 -0.93 -7.56
C GLY A 178 19.15 -1.54 -8.86
N CYS A 179 20.02 -2.20 -9.63
CA CYS A 179 19.60 -2.92 -10.83
C CYS A 179 18.98 -4.28 -10.52
N THR A 180 17.94 -4.69 -11.26
CA THR A 180 17.35 -6.04 -11.23
C THR A 180 18.35 -7.15 -11.56
N ARG A 181 19.39 -6.82 -12.34
CA ARG A 181 20.44 -7.75 -12.78
C ARG A 181 21.64 -7.80 -11.85
N TYR A 182 21.47 -7.51 -10.56
CA TYR A 182 22.55 -7.73 -9.59
C TYR A 182 22.73 -9.24 -9.34
N PRO A 183 23.96 -9.79 -9.33
CA PRO A 183 25.27 -9.12 -9.29
C PRO A 183 25.92 -8.80 -10.65
N GLU A 184 25.32 -9.19 -11.77
CA GLU A 184 25.87 -8.93 -13.11
C GLU A 184 25.95 -7.43 -13.45
N CYS A 185 25.07 -6.62 -12.85
CA CYS A 185 25.11 -5.17 -12.85
C CYS A 185 25.10 -4.64 -11.41
N GLU A 186 26.21 -4.04 -10.98
CA GLU A 186 26.38 -3.50 -9.63
C GLU A 186 25.85 -2.07 -9.43
N TYR A 187 25.04 -1.56 -10.38
CA TYR A 187 24.47 -0.22 -10.30
C TYR A 187 23.69 -0.03 -8.99
N ARG A 188 24.05 1.03 -8.27
CA ARG A 188 23.41 1.47 -7.02
C ARG A 188 23.36 2.98 -6.95
N SER A 189 22.23 3.55 -6.51
CA SER A 189 22.06 4.98 -6.29
C SER A 189 21.31 5.24 -4.98
N TRP A 190 21.62 6.38 -4.34
CA TRP A 190 20.83 6.86 -3.20
C TRP A 190 19.64 7.73 -3.64
N ASN A 191 19.71 8.31 -4.84
CA ASN A 191 18.67 9.13 -5.44
C ASN A 191 17.87 8.31 -6.45
N LYS A 192 16.56 8.56 -6.54
CA LYS A 192 15.68 7.87 -7.49
C LYS A 192 16.05 8.31 -8.91
N PRO A 193 16.55 7.41 -9.77
CA PRO A 193 16.87 7.80 -11.14
C PRO A 193 15.57 8.07 -11.92
N GLY A 194 15.56 9.10 -12.78
CA GLY A 194 14.43 9.43 -13.63
C GLY A 194 13.42 10.42 -13.04
N THR A 195 13.78 11.14 -11.96
CA THR A 195 13.00 12.30 -11.49
C THR A 195 13.48 13.58 -12.17
N GLU A 196 12.57 14.50 -12.48
CA GLU A 196 12.84 15.78 -13.18
C GLU A 196 13.88 16.72 -12.48
N ASP A 197 14.40 16.35 -11.30
CA ASP A 197 15.50 17.06 -10.60
C ASP A 197 16.91 16.70 -11.13
N ASP A 198 17.05 15.79 -12.10
CA ASP A 198 18.36 15.42 -12.66
C ASP A 198 19.01 16.54 -13.53
N GLN A 199 18.31 17.66 -13.78
CA GLN A 199 18.85 18.78 -14.56
C GLN A 199 19.74 19.74 -13.77
N GLU A 200 19.65 19.85 -12.44
CA GLU A 200 20.48 20.82 -11.69
C GLU A 200 21.88 20.28 -11.36
N THR A 201 22.10 18.96 -11.37
CA THR A 201 23.40 18.38 -10.97
C THR A 201 24.41 18.23 -12.10
N SER A 202 23.99 18.40 -13.36
CA SER A 202 24.90 18.41 -14.51
C SER A 202 25.49 19.79 -14.82
N ASP A 203 24.81 20.87 -14.42
CA ASP A 203 25.27 22.25 -14.65
C ASP A 203 26.26 22.77 -13.60
N GLU A 204 26.29 22.22 -12.38
CA GLU A 204 27.30 22.61 -11.37
C GLU A 204 28.68 21.95 -11.60
N GLN A 205 28.75 20.84 -12.35
CA GLN A 205 30.02 20.16 -12.63
C GLN A 205 30.74 20.71 -13.87
N SER A 206 30.03 21.34 -14.82
CA SER A 206 30.63 21.96 -16.01
C SER A 206 31.26 23.34 -15.71
N LEU A 207 30.79 24.05 -14.68
CA LEU A 207 31.31 25.38 -14.30
C LEU A 207 32.62 25.33 -13.48
N GLN A 208 33.04 24.16 -12.99
CA GLN A 208 34.31 24.02 -12.25
C GLN A 208 35.50 23.62 -13.12
N GLU A 209 35.27 23.09 -14.33
CA GLU A 209 36.35 22.72 -15.27
C GLU A 209 36.79 23.88 -16.18
N GLU A 210 35.96 24.92 -16.38
CA GLU A 210 36.36 26.11 -17.14
C GLU A 210 37.04 27.21 -16.30
N ALA A 211 37.17 27.01 -14.99
CA ALA A 211 37.78 27.95 -14.05
C ALA A 211 39.13 27.50 -13.46
N SER A 212 39.79 26.50 -14.04
CA SER A 212 41.16 26.05 -13.69
C SER A 212 42.13 26.16 -14.86
#